data_AF-A0A1F0VPK3-F1
#
_entry.id   AF-A0A1F0VPK3-F1
#
_cell.length_a   1.000
_cell.length_b   1.000
_cell.length_c   1.000
_cell.angle_alpha   90.00
_cell.angle_beta   90.00
_cell.angle_gamma   90.00
#
_symmetry.space_group_name_H-M   'P 1'
#
loop_
_entity.id
_entity.type
_entity.pdbx_description
1 polymer ?
#
loop_
_entity_poly.entity_id
_entity_poly.type
_entity_poly.pdbx_seq_one_letter_code
_entity_poly.pdbx_strand_id
1 'polypeptide(L)'
;MEAFEYAHLEDGLDYLYDFFEEDLEERVRAGRELLPAGMEDILGDSTLDDYVWLWIKEPGPNGFRQYLRDGGYGEAEVKEAFLLARTEWGMNTPPHVEWLKEDGYEAPEFD
;
A
#
# COMPACT_ATOMS: atom_id res chain seq x y z
N MET A 1 -12.51 -12.62 -13.91
CA MET A 1 -11.96 -12.30 -12.59
C MET A 1 -12.41 -10.90 -12.26
N GLU A 2 -13.10 -10.74 -11.13
CA GLU A 2 -13.58 -9.44 -10.66
C GLU A 2 -12.40 -8.61 -10.14
N ALA A 3 -12.52 -7.27 -10.15
CA ALA A 3 -11.45 -6.37 -9.68
C ALA A 3 -11.02 -6.67 -8.23
N PHE A 4 -11.96 -7.11 -7.39
CA PHE A 4 -11.69 -7.52 -6.01
C PHE A 4 -10.94 -8.86 -5.91
N GLU A 5 -11.18 -9.81 -6.82
CA GLU A 5 -10.38 -11.04 -6.90
C GLU A 5 -8.97 -10.73 -7.41
N TYR A 6 -8.85 -9.82 -8.39
CA TYR A 6 -7.57 -9.36 -8.92
C TYR A 6 -6.72 -8.62 -7.88
N ALA A 7 -7.36 -7.87 -6.98
CA ALA A 7 -6.72 -7.24 -5.82
C ALA A 7 -5.96 -8.22 -4.89
N HIS A 8 -6.28 -9.51 -4.97
CA HIS A 8 -5.70 -10.57 -4.14
C HIS A 8 -4.64 -11.42 -4.86
N LEU A 9 -4.17 -10.97 -6.03
CA LEU A 9 -3.06 -11.62 -6.73
C LEU A 9 -1.71 -11.05 -6.28
N GLU A 10 -0.70 -11.90 -6.29
CA GLU A 10 0.69 -11.55 -5.98
C GLU A 10 1.29 -10.54 -6.98
N ASP A 11 0.71 -10.39 -8.19
CA ASP A 11 1.09 -9.36 -9.16
C ASP A 11 1.05 -7.93 -8.59
N GLY A 12 0.29 -7.70 -7.51
CA GLY A 12 0.31 -6.43 -6.78
C GLY A 12 1.65 -6.10 -6.10
N LEU A 13 2.51 -7.11 -5.89
CA LEU A 13 3.85 -6.93 -5.31
C LEU A 13 4.76 -6.11 -6.22
N ASP A 14 4.66 -6.24 -7.54
CA ASP A 14 5.48 -5.44 -8.47
C ASP A 14 5.27 -3.94 -8.23
N TYR A 15 4.01 -3.51 -8.08
CA TYR A 15 3.66 -2.12 -7.76
C TYR A 15 4.08 -1.72 -6.35
N LEU A 16 4.01 -2.65 -5.40
CA LEU A 16 4.40 -2.39 -4.02
C LEU A 16 5.92 -2.22 -3.88
N TYR A 17 6.71 -3.00 -4.63
CA TYR A 17 8.16 -2.82 -4.72
C TYR A 17 8.52 -1.50 -5.40
N ASP A 18 7.90 -1.18 -6.54
CA ASP A 18 8.10 0.12 -7.21
C ASP A 18 7.74 1.29 -6.27
N PHE A 19 6.66 1.16 -5.49
CA PHE A 19 6.30 2.14 -4.47
C PHE A 19 7.36 2.27 -3.36
N PHE A 20 7.93 1.17 -2.89
CA PHE A 20 8.99 1.20 -1.88
C PHE A 20 10.27 1.87 -2.40
N GLU A 21 10.62 1.65 -3.67
CA GLU A 21 11.81 2.22 -4.28
C GLU A 21 11.64 3.69 -4.67
N GLU A 22 10.47 4.07 -5.21
CA GLU A 22 10.30 5.37 -5.86
C GLU A 22 9.52 6.39 -5.02
N ASP A 23 8.55 5.95 -4.21
CA ASP A 23 7.55 6.84 -3.61
C ASP A 23 7.59 6.89 -2.08
N LEU A 24 7.98 5.79 -1.42
CA LEU A 24 7.78 5.61 0.02
C LEU A 24 8.50 6.68 0.86
N GLU A 25 9.76 7.00 0.55
CA GLU A 25 10.54 8.01 1.31
C GLU A 25 9.85 9.38 1.27
N GLU A 26 9.48 9.85 0.08
CA GLU A 26 8.76 11.11 -0.08
C GLU A 26 7.41 11.05 0.62
N ARG A 27 6.72 9.93 0.53
CA ARG A 27 5.40 9.75 1.15
C ARG A 27 5.44 9.83 2.67
N VAL A 28 6.48 9.23 3.28
CA VAL A 28 6.75 9.31 4.72
C VAL A 28 7.15 10.73 5.10
N ARG A 29 8.04 11.38 4.35
CA ARG A 29 8.46 12.78 4.58
C ARG A 29 7.27 13.75 4.53
N ALA A 30 6.45 13.67 3.48
CA ALA A 30 5.25 14.49 3.34
C ALA A 30 4.23 14.21 4.45
N GLY A 31 4.12 12.95 4.90
CA GLY A 31 3.33 12.59 6.07
C GLY A 31 3.79 13.33 7.32
N ARG A 32 5.11 13.35 7.57
CA ARG A 32 5.71 14.00 8.76
C ARG A 32 5.48 15.51 8.77
N GLU A 33 5.53 16.17 7.61
CA GLU A 33 5.27 17.62 7.50
C GLU A 33 3.84 18.02 7.88
N LEU A 34 2.89 17.09 7.74
CA LEU A 34 1.48 17.31 8.10
C LEU A 34 1.18 16.98 9.57
N LEU A 35 2.15 16.43 10.31
CA LEU A 35 1.96 16.12 11.71
C LEU A 35 2.07 17.38 12.58
N PRO A 36 1.16 17.56 13.55
CA PRO A 36 1.36 18.53 14.61
C PRO A 36 2.63 18.21 15.41
N ALA A 37 3.34 19.25 15.87
CA ALA A 37 4.50 19.07 16.74
C ALA A 37 4.16 18.23 17.98
N GLY A 38 4.96 17.22 18.29
CA GLY A 38 4.74 16.27 19.38
C GLY A 38 3.91 15.02 19.02
N MET A 39 3.59 14.82 17.73
CA MET A 39 2.91 13.63 17.21
C MET A 39 3.77 12.87 16.19
N GLU A 40 5.07 13.14 16.12
CA GLU A 40 6.02 12.55 15.16
C GLU A 40 6.02 11.01 15.22
N ASP A 41 5.84 10.45 16.42
CA ASP A 41 5.78 9.01 16.69
C ASP A 41 4.45 8.34 16.23
N ILE A 42 3.47 9.10 15.73
CA ILE A 42 2.17 8.56 15.28
C ILE A 42 2.23 7.99 13.86
N LEU A 43 3.25 8.35 13.07
CA LEU A 43 3.45 7.79 11.72
C LEU A 43 3.99 6.36 11.75
N GLY A 44 3.34 5.48 12.51
CA GLY A 44 3.67 4.06 12.62
C GLY A 44 5.06 3.81 13.22
N ASP A 45 5.31 2.59 13.66
CA ASP A 45 6.66 2.19 14.11
C ASP A 45 7.61 2.00 12.91
N SER A 46 7.33 2.63 11.75
CA SER A 46 8.03 2.45 10.47
C SER A 46 8.10 0.96 10.09
N THR A 47 6.98 0.27 10.26
CA THR A 47 6.91 -1.18 10.03
C THR A 47 6.51 -1.52 8.60
N LEU A 48 6.77 -2.75 8.20
CA LEU A 48 6.32 -3.29 6.91
C LEU A 48 4.79 -3.16 6.75
N ASP A 49 4.02 -3.41 7.81
CA ASP A 49 2.56 -3.27 7.78
C ASP A 49 2.13 -1.82 7.52
N ASP A 50 2.77 -0.86 8.19
CA ASP A 50 2.51 0.58 8.01
C ASP A 50 2.75 1.01 6.56
N TYR A 51 3.85 0.54 5.95
CA TYR A 51 4.20 0.88 4.58
C TYR A 51 3.27 0.24 3.55
N VAL A 52 2.82 -1.00 3.78
CA VAL A 52 1.76 -1.61 2.95
C VAL A 52 0.47 -0.80 3.06
N TRP A 53 0.12 -0.32 4.25
CA TRP A 53 -1.04 0.56 4.43
C TRP A 53 -0.90 1.94 3.77
N LEU A 54 0.32 2.46 3.67
CA LEU A 54 0.60 3.67 2.89
C LEU A 54 0.39 3.42 1.40
N TRP A 55 0.94 2.31 0.88
CA TRP A 55 0.77 1.90 -0.51
C TRP A 55 -0.70 1.71 -0.90
N ILE A 56 -1.50 1.03 -0.07
CA ILE A 56 -2.95 0.85 -0.31
C ILE A 56 -3.66 2.20 -0.51
N LYS A 57 -3.19 3.25 0.18
CA LYS A 57 -3.76 4.59 0.14
C LYS A 57 -3.09 5.50 -0.89
N GLU A 58 -2.02 5.05 -1.54
CA GLU A 58 -1.21 5.85 -2.45
C GLU A 58 -2.01 6.21 -3.72
N PRO A 59 -2.22 7.50 -4.02
CA PRO A 59 -2.90 7.93 -5.24
C PRO A 59 -1.99 7.90 -6.50
N GLY A 60 -0.67 7.79 -6.33
CA GLY A 60 0.33 7.82 -7.39
C GLY A 60 0.38 6.61 -8.32
N PRO A 61 1.33 6.60 -9.26
CA PRO A 61 1.44 5.58 -10.32
C PRO A 61 1.79 4.18 -9.79
N ASN A 62 2.50 4.09 -8.67
CA ASN A 62 2.84 2.79 -8.07
C ASN A 62 1.82 2.38 -6.98
N GLY A 63 0.72 3.13 -6.83
CA GLY A 63 -0.29 2.88 -5.82
C GLY A 63 -1.24 1.73 -6.16
N PHE A 64 -1.84 1.13 -5.13
CA PHE A 64 -2.75 -0.01 -5.28
C PHE A 64 -3.92 0.22 -6.24
N ARG A 65 -4.48 1.44 -6.30
CA ARG A 65 -5.55 1.74 -7.27
C ARG A 65 -5.04 1.77 -8.71
N GLN A 66 -3.77 2.13 -8.92
CA GLN A 66 -3.18 2.12 -10.25
C GLN A 66 -2.96 0.68 -10.73
N TYR A 67 -2.48 -0.20 -9.87
CA TYR A 67 -2.45 -1.65 -10.12
C TYR A 67 -3.81 -2.18 -10.62
N LEU A 68 -4.92 -1.84 -9.94
CA LEU A 68 -6.26 -2.24 -10.38
C LEU A 68 -6.64 -1.63 -11.75
N ARG A 69 -6.26 -0.38 -12.04
CA ARG A 69 -6.55 0.22 -13.36
C ARG A 69 -5.80 -0.49 -14.47
N ASP A 70 -4.54 -0.83 -14.24
CA ASP A 70 -3.69 -1.49 -15.24
C ASP A 70 -4.07 -2.96 -15.46
N GLY A 71 -4.79 -3.57 -14.51
CA GLY A 71 -5.55 -4.81 -14.71
C GLY A 71 -6.73 -4.71 -15.69
N GLY A 72 -7.05 -3.51 -16.17
CA GLY A 72 -8.09 -3.27 -17.19
C GLY A 72 -9.49 -2.96 -16.63
N TYR A 73 -9.60 -2.68 -15.33
CA TYR A 73 -10.88 -2.40 -14.66
C TYR A 73 -11.28 -0.93 -14.75
N GLY A 74 -12.59 -0.66 -14.88
CA GLY A 74 -13.11 0.70 -14.90
C GLY A 74 -13.11 1.38 -13.53
N GLU A 75 -13.19 2.70 -13.49
CA GLU A 75 -13.13 3.49 -12.25
C GLU A 75 -14.17 3.08 -11.18
N ALA A 76 -15.36 2.65 -11.60
CA ALA A 76 -16.39 2.18 -10.66
C ALA A 76 -15.95 0.87 -9.97
N GLU A 77 -15.41 -0.08 -10.74
CA GLU A 77 -14.92 -1.37 -10.26
C GLU A 77 -13.68 -1.19 -9.38
N VAL A 78 -12.73 -0.34 -9.80
CA VAL A 78 -11.54 0.02 -9.01
C VAL A 78 -11.94 0.61 -7.66
N LYS A 79 -12.92 1.52 -7.64
CA LYS A 79 -13.39 2.14 -6.40
C LYS A 79 -14.05 1.13 -5.47
N GLU A 80 -14.88 0.24 -6.02
CA GLU A 80 -15.54 -0.81 -5.26
C GLU A 80 -14.53 -1.80 -4.69
N ALA A 81 -13.63 -2.34 -5.53
CA ALA A 81 -12.58 -3.25 -5.12
C ALA A 81 -11.67 -2.64 -4.05
N PHE A 82 -11.26 -1.38 -4.21
CA PHE A 82 -10.49 -0.65 -3.19
C PHE A 82 -11.23 -0.61 -1.85
N LEU A 83 -12.52 -0.28 -1.86
CA LEU A 83 -13.30 -0.19 -0.62
C LEU A 83 -13.48 -1.55 0.05
N LEU A 84 -13.75 -2.59 -0.72
CA LEU A 84 -13.89 -3.96 -0.22
C LEU A 84 -12.58 -4.48 0.35
N ALA A 85 -11.49 -4.44 -0.42
CA ALA A 85 -10.16 -4.87 0.02
C ALA A 85 -9.70 -4.11 1.26
N ARG A 86 -9.83 -2.79 1.28
CA ARG A 86 -9.49 -1.98 2.47
C ARG A 86 -10.34 -2.35 3.69
N THR A 87 -11.61 -2.68 3.51
CA THR A 87 -12.49 -3.06 4.62
C THR A 87 -12.12 -4.44 5.16
N GLU A 88 -11.94 -5.41 4.27
CA GLU A 88 -11.53 -6.77 4.63
C GLU A 88 -10.17 -6.79 5.30
N TRP A 89 -9.17 -6.14 4.70
CA TRP A 89 -7.83 -6.04 5.26
C TRP A 89 -7.77 -5.08 6.45
N GLY A 90 -8.82 -4.31 6.73
CA GLY A 90 -8.94 -3.59 8.00
C GLY A 90 -9.27 -4.55 9.15
N MET A 91 -9.87 -5.70 8.84
CA MET A 91 -10.23 -6.74 9.80
C MET A 91 -9.20 -7.89 9.85
N ASN A 92 -8.34 -8.01 8.82
CA ASN A 92 -7.30 -9.03 8.66
C ASN A 92 -6.03 -8.39 8.11
N THR A 93 -4.82 -8.91 8.36
CA THR A 93 -3.62 -8.35 7.72
C THR A 93 -3.70 -8.44 6.18
N PRO A 94 -3.32 -7.38 5.40
CA PRO A 94 -3.23 -7.49 3.95
C PRO A 94 -2.29 -8.64 3.55
N PRO A 95 -2.65 -9.48 2.55
CA PRO A 95 -1.85 -10.65 2.19
C PRO A 95 -0.43 -10.28 1.73
N HIS A 96 -0.28 -9.09 1.13
CA HIS A 96 1.00 -8.48 0.74
C HIS A 96 2.04 -8.47 1.86
N VAL A 97 1.63 -8.31 3.13
CA VAL A 97 2.56 -8.32 4.27
C VAL A 97 3.18 -9.70 4.45
N GLU A 98 2.40 -10.77 4.32
CA GLU A 98 2.91 -12.14 4.46
C GLU A 98 3.77 -12.52 3.26
N TRP A 99 3.36 -12.17 2.03
CA TRP A 99 4.18 -12.42 0.84
C TRP A 99 5.54 -11.73 0.90
N LEU A 100 5.59 -10.46 1.33
CA LEU A 100 6.85 -9.75 1.53
C LEU A 100 7.76 -10.42 2.56
N LYS A 101 7.19 -10.97 3.64
CA LYS A 101 7.97 -11.73 4.64
C LYS A 101 8.48 -13.05 4.07
N GLU A 102 7.68 -13.76 3.26
CA GLU A 102 8.09 -14.99 2.59
C GLU A 102 9.26 -14.76 1.62
N ASP A 103 9.28 -13.60 0.95
CA ASP A 103 10.38 -13.14 0.10
C ASP A 103 11.60 -12.64 0.91
N GLY A 104 11.50 -12.57 2.23
CA GLY A 104 12.56 -12.09 3.12
C GLY A 104 12.78 -10.58 3.05
N TYR A 105 11.78 -9.82 2.60
CA TYR A 105 11.87 -8.37 2.50
C TYR A 105 11.79 -7.73 3.90
N GLU A 106 12.74 -6.84 4.18
CA GLU A 106 12.79 -6.05 5.41
C GLU A 106 12.30 -4.62 5.14
N ALA A 107 11.64 -4.00 6.12
CA ALA A 107 11.13 -2.64 5.98
C ALA A 107 12.28 -1.65 5.68
N PRO A 108 12.14 -0.75 4.71
CA PRO A 108 13.14 0.28 4.44
C PRO A 108 13.36 1.19 5.65
N GLU A 109 14.63 1.43 5.97
CA GLU A 109 15.04 2.44 6.94
C GLU A 109 15.32 3.76 6.21
N PHE A 110 14.79 4.85 6.73
CA PHE A 110 15.00 6.21 6.20
C PHE A 110 15.83 7.01 7.19
N ASP A 111 16.91 7.63 6.70
CA ASP A 111 17.78 8.55 7.47
C ASP A 111 17.09 9.90 7.78
#